data_AF-A0A7J3J9L7-F1
#
_entry.id   AF-A0A7J3J9L7-F1
#
_cell.length_a   1.000
_cell.length_b   1.000
_cell.length_c   1.000
_cell.angle_alpha   90.00
_cell.angle_beta   90.00
_cell.angle_gamma   90.00
#
_symmetry.space_group_name_H-M   'P 1'
#
loop_
_entity.id
_entity.type
_entity.pdbx_description
1 polymer ?
#
loop_
_entity_poly.entity_id
_entity_poly.type
_entity_poly.pdbx_seq_one_letter_code
_entity_poly.pdbx_strand_id
1 'polypeptide(L)'
;MSELYFYKGLHKVKVITKSEGYWIVEALEDFEDYSDGCKVTVKTGAQRIVPPKTLHTKKVLSPPIPEHVYERELEKKVKRLVKNYEKTKERTEK
;
A
#
# COMPACT_ATOMS: atom_id res chain seq x y z
N MET A 1 18.51 2.83 20.77
CA MET A 1 17.03 2.81 20.76
C MET A 1 16.59 2.11 19.49
N SER A 2 15.92 0.97 19.61
CA SER A 2 15.50 0.19 18.44
C SER A 2 14.16 0.73 17.93
N GLU A 3 14.15 1.39 16.79
CA GLU A 3 12.91 1.93 16.20
C GLU A 3 12.22 0.85 15.34
N LEU A 4 10.91 0.72 15.55
CA LEU A 4 10.05 -0.22 14.82
C LEU A 4 9.45 0.47 13.60
N TYR A 5 9.52 -0.19 12.45
CA TYR A 5 8.99 0.26 11.17
C TYR A 5 8.21 -0.87 10.47
N PHE A 6 7.45 -0.49 9.45
CA PHE A 6 6.71 -1.39 8.58
C PHE A 6 7.30 -1.36 7.17
N TYR A 7 7.89 -2.47 6.75
CA TYR A 7 8.37 -2.67 5.39
C TYR A 7 7.18 -2.86 4.44
N LYS A 8 7.16 -2.07 3.36
CA LYS A 8 6.03 -1.98 2.40
C LYS A 8 4.67 -1.73 3.08
N GLY A 9 4.70 -1.12 4.27
CA GLY A 9 3.50 -0.78 5.06
C GLY A 9 2.82 -1.97 5.74
N LEU A 10 3.26 -3.20 5.50
CA LEU A 10 2.62 -4.42 5.99
C LEU A 10 3.47 -5.16 7.02
N HIS A 11 4.78 -5.30 6.75
CA HIS A 11 5.64 -6.24 7.47
C HIS A 11 6.45 -5.57 8.57
N LYS A 12 6.41 -6.10 9.80
CA LYS A 12 7.17 -5.53 10.92
C LYS A 12 8.66 -5.75 10.77
N VAL A 13 9.41 -4.66 10.82
CA VAL A 13 10.87 -4.67 10.79
C VAL A 13 11.45 -3.74 11.86
N LYS A 14 12.66 -4.06 12.30
CA LYS A 14 13.43 -3.27 13.25
C LYS A 14 14.62 -2.65 12.53
N VAL A 15 14.85 -1.34 12.69
CA VAL A 15 16.01 -0.67 12.08
C VAL A 15 17.23 -0.91 12.96
N ILE A 16 18.29 -1.46 12.36
CA ILE A 16 19.61 -1.64 13.00
C ILE A 16 20.49 -0.41 12.70
N THR A 17 20.63 -0.08 11.41
CA THR A 17 21.56 0.96 10.95
C THR A 17 20.85 1.91 10.00
N LYS A 18 21.07 3.21 10.20
CA LYS A 18 20.60 4.28 9.32
C LYS A 18 21.79 4.86 8.57
N SER A 19 21.71 4.91 7.24
CA SER A 19 22.61 5.70 6.40
C SER A 19 21.79 6.67 5.54
N GLU A 20 22.44 7.62 4.87
CA GLU A 20 21.76 8.61 4.01
C GLU A 20 21.03 7.96 2.82
N GLY A 21 21.51 6.80 2.35
CA GLY A 21 20.93 6.10 1.20
C GLY A 21 20.07 4.90 1.59
N TYR A 22 20.63 3.96 2.35
CA TYR A 22 20.01 2.67 2.63
C TYR A 22 20.03 2.34 4.12
N TRP A 23 18.97 1.71 4.61
CA TRP A 23 18.85 1.31 6.00
C TRP A 23 18.95 -0.21 6.10
N ILE A 24 19.64 -0.68 7.14
CA ILE A 24 19.71 -2.10 7.47
C ILE A 24 18.56 -2.39 8.44
N VAL A 25 17.66 -3.26 8.01
CA VAL A 25 16.49 -3.67 8.78
C VAL A 25 16.51 -5.16 9.06
N GLU A 26 16.02 -5.53 10.24
CA GLU A 26 15.84 -6.91 10.69
C GLU A 26 14.35 -7.25 10.64
N ALA A 27 14.01 -8.37 10.00
CA ALA A 27 12.65 -8.87 9.95
C ALA A 27 12.21 -9.40 11.32
N LEU A 28 11.05 -8.95 11.82
CA LEU A 28 10.48 -9.45 13.08
C LEU A 28 9.40 -10.52 12.87
N GLU A 29 9.04 -10.76 11.62
CA GLU A 29 8.08 -11.78 11.23
C GLU A 29 8.48 -12.38 9.87
N ASP A 30 8.00 -13.58 9.61
CA ASP A 30 8.21 -14.24 8.33
C ASP A 30 7.28 -13.63 7.28
N PHE A 31 7.84 -13.23 6.13
CA PHE A 31 7.05 -12.68 5.04
C PHE A 31 7.62 -13.02 3.67
N GLU A 32 6.76 -12.93 2.66
CA GLU A 32 7.15 -13.10 1.27
C GLU A 32 7.39 -11.73 0.65
N ASP A 33 8.52 -11.59 -0.04
CA ASP A 33 8.87 -10.39 -0.78
C ASP A 33 9.14 -10.73 -2.23
N TYR A 34 9.00 -9.73 -3.10
CA TYR A 34 9.37 -9.81 -4.49
C TYR A 34 10.54 -8.87 -4.74
N SER A 35 11.71 -9.43 -5.03
CA SER A 35 12.91 -8.71 -5.44
C SER A 35 13.32 -9.18 -6.83
N ASP A 36 13.46 -8.25 -7.77
CA ASP A 36 13.85 -8.53 -9.17
C ASP A 36 13.00 -9.59 -9.87
N GLY A 37 11.70 -9.63 -9.57
CA GLY A 37 10.75 -10.61 -10.13
C GLY A 37 10.81 -11.99 -9.49
N CYS A 38 11.77 -12.25 -8.59
CA CYS A 38 11.86 -13.48 -7.82
C CYS A 38 11.11 -13.35 -6.48
N LYS A 39 10.31 -14.36 -6.16
CA LYS A 39 9.67 -14.51 -4.86
C LYS A 39 10.72 -14.99 -3.86
N VAL A 40 10.99 -14.18 -2.83
CA VAL A 40 11.95 -14.46 -1.78
C VAL A 40 11.23 -14.53 -0.43
N THR A 41 11.39 -15.64 0.27
CA THR A 41 10.87 -15.79 1.63
C THR A 41 11.88 -15.20 2.62
N VAL A 42 11.46 -14.16 3.34
CA VAL A 42 12.24 -13.54 4.41
C VAL A 42 11.84 -14.19 5.72
N LYS A 43 12.81 -14.78 6.42
CA LYS A 43 12.63 -15.34 7.76
C LYS A 43 12.85 -14.28 8.84
N THR A 44 12.26 -14.51 10.00
CA THR A 44 12.46 -13.73 11.21
C THR A 44 13.95 -13.71 11.59
N GLY A 45 14.47 -12.53 11.94
CA GLY A 45 15.90 -12.29 12.21
C GLY A 45 16.77 -12.08 10.96
N ALA A 46 16.22 -12.23 9.75
CA ALA A 46 16.97 -11.93 8.53
C ALA A 46 17.19 -10.42 8.38
N GLN A 47 18.41 -10.03 7.99
CA GLN A 47 18.77 -8.65 7.73
C GLN A 47 18.65 -8.30 6.25
N ARG A 48 18.14 -7.11 5.96
CA ARG A 48 18.02 -6.58 4.60
C ARG A 48 18.39 -5.11 4.51
N ILE A 49 18.96 -4.75 3.37
CA ILE A 49 19.30 -3.39 3.00
C ILE A 49 18.12 -2.85 2.18
N VAL A 50 17.44 -1.82 2.69
CA VAL A 50 16.25 -1.26 2.06
C VAL A 50 16.33 0.26 1.98
N PRO A 51 15.78 0.90 0.94
CA PRO A 51 15.71 2.35 0.89
C PRO A 51 14.71 2.88 1.94
N PRO A 52 14.96 4.03 2.59
CA PRO A 52 14.08 4.58 3.62
C PRO A 52 12.63 4.80 3.15
N LYS A 53 12.44 5.07 1.86
CA LYS A 53 11.13 5.31 1.23
C LYS A 53 10.17 4.12 1.31
N THR A 54 10.67 2.90 1.47
CA THR A 54 9.83 1.68 1.59
C THR A 54 9.44 1.37 3.03
N LEU A 55 9.94 2.13 4.00
CA LEU A 55 9.65 1.98 5.42
C LEU A 55 8.59 2.98 5.86
N HIS A 56 7.60 2.49 6.61
CA HIS A 56 6.52 3.29 7.15
C HIS A 56 6.49 3.21 8.67
N THR A 57 6.17 4.30 9.37
CA THR A 57 6.08 4.31 10.84
C THR A 57 4.81 3.64 11.36
N LYS A 58 3.78 3.53 10.51
CA LYS A 58 2.51 2.88 10.82
C LYS A 58 2.22 1.80 9.79
N LYS A 59 1.37 0.84 10.16
CA LYS A 59 0.84 -0.15 9.23
C LYS A 59 -0.09 0.58 8.25
N VAL A 60 0.26 0.56 6.96
CA VAL A 60 -0.45 1.27 5.89
C VAL A 60 -0.61 0.30 4.72
N LEU A 61 -1.81 0.22 4.16
CA LEU A 61 -2.04 -0.50 2.91
C LEU A 61 -1.49 0.33 1.75
N SER A 62 -0.83 -0.32 0.79
CA SER A 62 -0.36 0.34 -0.43
C SER A 62 -1.50 1.11 -1.11
N PRO A 63 -1.24 2.32 -1.64
CA PRO A 63 -2.25 3.06 -2.37
C PRO A 63 -2.71 2.27 -3.61
N PRO A 64 -3.98 2.42 -4.02
CA PRO A 64 -4.47 1.76 -5.22
C PRO A 64 -3.72 2.26 -6.46
N ILE A 65 -3.50 1.35 -7.42
CA ILE A 65 -2.87 1.65 -8.72
C ILE A 65 -3.72 2.73 -9.43
N PRO A 66 -3.11 3.72 -10.10
CA PRO A 66 -3.84 4.82 -10.74
C PRO A 66 -4.97 4.38 -11.69
N GLU A 67 -4.79 3.28 -12.41
CA GLU A 67 -5.80 2.67 -13.29
C GLU A 67 -7.10 2.37 -12.53
N HIS A 68 -7.00 1.84 -11.31
CA HIS A 68 -8.15 1.59 -10.44
C HIS A 68 -8.81 2.88 -9.93
N VAL A 69 -8.07 4.00 -9.87
CA VAL A 69 -8.65 5.29 -9.49
C VAL A 69 -9.57 5.80 -10.60
N TYR A 70 -9.11 5.74 -11.85
CA TYR A 70 -9.91 6.13 -13.02
C TYR A 70 -11.20 5.30 -13.15
N GLU A 71 -11.09 3.97 -13.07
CA GLU A 71 -12.24 3.07 -13.12
C GLU A 71 -13.26 3.39 -12.02
N ARG A 72 -12.78 3.61 -10.80
CA ARG A 72 -13.63 3.95 -9.65
C ARG A 72 -14.31 5.31 -9.82
N GLU A 73 -13.65 6.29 -10.41
CA GLU A 73 -14.24 7.61 -10.69
C GLU A 73 -15.30 7.53 -11.78
N LEU A 74 -15.05 6.74 -12.83
CA LEU A 74 -15.99 6.50 -13.91
C LEU A 74 -17.25 5.80 -13.41
N GLU A 75 -17.10 4.76 -12.58
CA GLU A 75 -18.22 4.07 -11.95
C GLU A 75 -19.08 5.03 -11.10
N LYS A 76 -18.44 5.87 -10.28
CA LYS A 76 -19.14 6.90 -9.49
C LYS A 76 -19.89 7.90 -10.37
N LYS A 77 -19.28 8.32 -11.49
CA LYS A 77 -19.91 9.24 -12.45
C LYS A 77 -21.15 8.62 -13.08
N VAL A 78 -21.06 7.37 -13.53
CA VAL A 78 -22.19 6.63 -14.12
C VAL A 78 -23.33 6.49 -13.10
N LYS A 79 -23.03 6.07 -11.87
CA LYS A 79 -24.04 5.95 -10.79
C LYS A 79 -24.76 7.28 -10.52
N ARG A 80 -24.04 8.41 -10.53
CA ARG A 80 -24.64 9.75 -10.37
C ARG A 80 -25.56 10.10 -11.54
N LEU A 81 -25.16 9.80 -12.78
CA LEU A 81 -25.96 10.07 -13.97
C LEU A 81 -27.27 9.27 -13.95
N VAL A 82 -27.21 7.96 -13.66
CA VAL A 82 -28.40 7.10 -13.55
C VAL A 82 -29.35 7.62 -12.47
N LYS A 83 -28.83 7.91 -11.27
CA LYS A 83 -29.65 8.44 -10.17
C LYS A 83 -30.32 9.77 -10.50
N ASN A 84 -29.63 10.64 -11.24
CA ASN A 84 -30.20 11.91 -11.69
C ASN A 84 -31.28 11.71 -12.75
N TYR A 85 -31.03 10.79 -13.71
CA TYR A 85 -31.98 10.44 -14.76
C TYR A 85 -33.29 9.87 -14.18
N GLU A 86 -33.19 8.94 -13.24
CA GLU A 86 -34.34 8.37 -12.52
C GLU A 86 -35.13 9.46 -11.79
N LYS A 87 -34.45 10.34 -11.05
CA LYS A 87 -35.09 11.48 -10.36
C LYS A 87 -35.78 12.46 -11.31
N THR A 88 -35.19 12.73 -12.47
CA THR A 88 -35.85 13.58 -13.48
C THR A 88 -37.07 12.88 -14.05
N LYS A 89 -36.98 11.59 -14.38
CA LYS A 89 -38.10 10.81 -14.92
C LYS A 89 -39.29 10.78 -13.94
N GLU A 90 -39.05 10.53 -12.66
CA GLU A 90 -40.08 10.57 -11.61
C GLU A 90 -40.74 11.94 -11.43
N ARG A 91 -40.04 13.04 -11.77
CA ARG A 91 -40.59 14.40 -11.71
C ARG A 91 -41.42 14.76 -12.94
N THR A 92 -41.11 14.20 -14.11
CA THR A 92 -41.83 14.46 -15.35
C THR A 92 -43.09 13.59 -15.50
N GLU A 93 -43.12 12.43 -14.81
CA GLU A 93 -44.26 11.50 -14.79
C GLU A 93 -45.27 11.78 -13.64
N LYS A 94 -45.03 12.81 -12.82
CA LYS A 94 -45.97 13.35 -11.81
C LYS A 94 -46.60 14.65 -12.30
#